data_AF-A0A498PR37-F1
#
_entry.id   AF-A0A498PR37-F1
#
_cell.length_a   1.000
_cell.length_b   1.000
_cell.length_c   1.000
_cell.angle_alpha   90.00
_cell.angle_beta   90.00
_cell.angle_gamma   90.00
#
_symmetry.space_group_name_H-M   'P 1'
#
loop_
_entity.id
_entity.type
_entity.pdbx_description
1 polymer ?
#
loop_
_entity_poly.entity_id
_entity_poly.type
_entity_poly.pdbx_seq_one_letter_code
_entity_poly.pdbx_strand_id
1 'polypeptide(L)' 'MTGIDGSPSAIERARRNAERAGVTVDFQVADATRLDGFEGRFDTVVDSAF' A
#
# COMPACT_ATOMS: atom_id res chain seq x y z
N MET A 1 8.65 2.96 0.53
CA MET A 1 7.26 3.27 0.96
C MET A 1 6.44 1.99 0.81
N THR A 2 5.50 1.76 1.72
CA THR A 2 4.57 0.62 1.65
C THR A 2 3.17 1.15 1.38
N GLY A 3 2.46 0.53 0.43
CA GLY A 3 1.06 0.82 0.12
C GLY A 3 0.20 -0.40 0.41
N ILE A 4 -0.89 -0.20 1.17
CA ILE A 4 -1.81 -1.27 1.57
C ILE A 4 -3.21 -0.92 1.07
N ASP A 5 -3.89 -1.88 0.48
CA ASP A 5 -5.30 -1.77 0.09
C ASP A 5 -5.96 -3.16 0.18
N GLY A 6 -7.23 -3.23 0.59
CA GLY A 6 -7.97 -4.49 0.65
C GLY A 6 -8.37 -5.04 -0.73
N SER A 7 -8.29 -4.20 -1.78
CA SER A 7 -8.65 -4.53 -3.16
C SER A 7 -7.44 -5.02 -3.97
N PRO A 8 -7.42 -6.30 -4.41
CA PRO A 8 -6.36 -6.81 -5.27
C PRO A 8 -6.21 -6.05 -6.59
N SER A 9 -7.33 -5.56 -7.15
CA SER A 9 -7.31 -4.83 -8.43
C SER A 9 -6.74 -3.42 -8.28
N ALA A 10 -6.91 -2.78 -7.12
CA ALA A 10 -6.30 -1.48 -6.80
C ALA A 10 -4.78 -1.62 -6.66
N ILE A 11 -4.30 -2.62 -5.92
CA ILE A 11 -2.87 -2.93 -5.77
C ILE A 11 -2.22 -3.21 -7.12
N GLU A 12 -2.85 -4.02 -7.95
CA GLU A 12 -2.33 -4.35 -9.29
C GLU A 12 -2.24 -3.10 -10.19
N ARG A 13 -3.23 -2.20 -10.12
CA ARG A 13 -3.15 -0.91 -10.82
C ARG A 13 -2.02 -0.03 -10.27
N ALA A 14 -1.83 0.01 -8.96
CA ALA A 14 -0.80 0.80 -8.30
C ALA A 14 0.62 0.32 -8.68
N ARG A 15 0.84 -1.01 -8.73
CA ARG A 15 2.10 -1.62 -9.19
C ARG A 15 2.45 -1.18 -10.61
N ARG A 16 1.52 -1.29 -11.56
CA ARG A 16 1.74 -0.83 -12.94
C ARG A 16 2.06 0.66 -13.03
N ASN A 17 1.45 1.48 -12.19
CA ASN A 17 1.75 2.91 -12.16
C ASN A 17 3.16 3.17 -11.63
N ALA A 18 3.59 2.46 -10.58
CA ALA A 18 4.94 2.56 -10.02
C ALA A 18 6.00 2.10 -11.03
N GLU A 19 5.76 0.99 -11.74
CA GLU A 19 6.62 0.51 -12.83
C GLU A 19 6.77 1.57 -13.92
N ARG A 20 5.66 2.17 -14.38
CA ARG A 20 5.68 3.23 -15.39
C ARG A 20 6.41 4.49 -14.91
N ALA A 21 6.32 4.81 -13.63
CA ALA A 21 7.01 5.94 -13.02
C ALA A 21 8.48 5.63 -12.67
N GLY A 22 8.93 4.37 -12.80
CA GLY A 22 10.29 3.95 -12.45
C GLY A 22 10.58 4.02 -10.96
N VAL A 23 9.56 3.93 -10.10
CA VAL A 23 9.69 4.00 -8.64
C VAL A 23 9.47 2.63 -8.01
N THR A 24 10.18 2.36 -6.92
CA THR A 24 10.02 1.12 -6.15
C THR A 24 9.15 1.36 -4.93
N VAL A 25 8.04 0.62 -4.84
CA VAL A 25 7.08 0.67 -3.74
C VAL A 25 6.70 -0.77 -3.39
N ASP A 26 6.61 -1.07 -2.09
CA ASP A 26 6.09 -2.36 -1.62
C ASP A 26 4.57 -2.29 -1.49
N PHE A 27 3.85 -2.95 -2.40
CA PHE A 27 2.40 -2.97 -2.39
C PHE A 27 1.87 -4.30 -1.87
N GLN A 28 1.00 -4.26 -0.86
CA GLN A 28 0.43 -5.43 -0.21
C GLN A 28 -1.10 -5.38 -0.18
N VAL A 29 -1.75 -6.51 -0.44
CA VAL A 29 -3.19 -6.65 -0.22
C VAL A 29 -3.40 -7.03 1.24
N ALA A 30 -3.98 -6.14 2.04
CA ALA A 30 -4.28 -6.40 3.45
C ALA A 30 -5.42 -5.50 3.96
N ASP A 31 -5.99 -5.88 5.10
CA ASP A 31 -6.99 -5.08 5.81
C ASP A 31 -6.31 -3.93 6.56
N ALA A 32 -6.40 -2.73 5.98
CA ALA A 32 -5.83 -1.51 6.54
C ALA A 32 -6.49 -1.05 7.86
N THR A 33 -7.63 -1.63 8.25
CA THR A 33 -8.27 -1.33 9.55
C THR A 33 -7.70 -2.17 10.70
N ARG A 34 -7.03 -3.27 10.37
CA ARG A 34 -6.41 -4.19 11.35
C ARG A 34 -4.90 -4.04 11.37
N LEU A 35 -4.27 -3.91 10.20
CA LEU A 35 -2.81 -3.81 10.04
C LEU A 35 -2.03 -4.93 10.74
N ASP A 36 -2.65 -6.11 10.88
CA ASP A 36 -2.05 -7.28 11.52
C ASP A 36 -0.69 -7.59 10.84
N GLY A 37 0.38 -7.61 11.62
CA GLY A 37 1.74 -7.86 11.11
C GLY A 37 2.47 -6.62 10.59
N PHE A 38 1.95 -5.41 10.78
CA PHE A 38 2.62 -4.14 10.45
C PHE A 38 3.02 -3.30 11.67
N GLU A 39 3.04 -3.89 12.87
CA GLU A 39 3.27 -3.20 14.13
C GLU A 39 4.65 -2.54 14.19
N GLY A 40 4.68 -1.26 14.55
CA GLY A 40 5.92 -0.50 14.74
C GLY A 40 6.78 -0.34 13.48
N ARG A 41 6.23 -0.57 12.27
CA ARG A 41 6.99 -0.55 11.02
C ARG A 41 7.08 0.81 10.32
N PHE A 42 6.31 1.81 10.78
CA PHE A 42 6.16 3.08 10.06
C PHE A 42 6.40 4.27 10.99
N ASP A 43 7.27 5.19 10.56
CA ASP A 43 7.46 6.49 11.21
C ASP A 43 6.32 7.47 10.88
N THR A 44 5.72 7.30 9.70
CA THR A 44 4.63 8.14 9.18
C THR A 44 3.60 7.27 8.50
N VAL A 45 2.32 7.49 8.84
CA VAL A 45 1.17 6.84 8.21
C VAL A 45 0.26 7.92 7.62
N VAL A 46 -0.17 7.73 6.38
CA VAL A 46 -1.14 8.59 5.70
C VAL A 46 -2.31 7.72 5.29
N ASP A 47 -3.49 8.06 5.78
CA ASP A 47 -4.76 7.54 5.30
C ASP A 47 -5.56 8.67 4.66
N SER A 48 -6.17 8.37 3.53
CA SER A 48 -6.95 9.34 2.76
C SER A 48 -8.10 8.61 2.06
N ALA A 49 -9.28 8.69 2.67
CA ALA A 49 -10.55 8.29 2.07
C ALA A 49 -11.24 9.53 1.47
N PHE A 50 -11.77 9.38 0.25
CA PHE A 50 -12.59 10.38 -0.44
C PHE A 50 -14.01 9.84 -0.65
#